data_AF-A0A554L9Z7-F1
#
_entry.id   AF-A0A554L9Z7-F1
#
_cell.length_a   1.000
_cell.length_b   1.000
_cell.length_c   1.000
_cell.angle_alpha   90.00
_cell.angle_beta   90.00
_cell.angle_gamma   90.00
#
_symmetry.space_group_name_H-M   'P 1'
#
loop_
_entity.id
_entity.type
_entity.pdbx_description
1 polymer ?
#
loop_
_entity_poly.entity_id
_entity_poly.type
_entity_poly.pdbx_seq_one_letter_code
_entity_poly.pdbx_strand_id
1 'polypeptide(L)'
;MDLKINFHATKDLVLFNYKSIDKPVEEVMGSLEKLGFKAIRPGRSILPVPFNPVQANILLAMNLQAALLLSGQYQYRRGAKPSEAPLCMDCSSMVQYFYRGIGVEIPRLSIEQSEISKEVSVSEAQFGDLIFKSGKKDRFENDPGAGIGHVGIVVESNGLSVIHMTPSEGLCLAPLSRFTEDVRRFRGIRRIVPRLSEWVVLGIPEDLREVITHTNSVKWRVLTSLE
;
A
#
# COMPACT_ATOMS: atom_id res chain seq x y z
N MET A 1 13.19 14.34 -12.24
CA MET A 1 12.13 14.48 -11.22
C MET A 1 11.85 13.07 -10.71
N ASP A 2 12.12 12.75 -9.44
CA ASP A 2 12.01 11.35 -8.96
C ASP A 2 10.55 10.88 -8.86
N LEU A 3 9.99 10.45 -9.99
CA LEU A 3 8.69 9.80 -10.10
C LEU A 3 8.74 8.45 -9.36
N LYS A 4 8.16 8.40 -8.16
CA LYS A 4 8.04 7.17 -7.36
C LYS A 4 6.86 6.33 -7.81
N ILE A 5 6.98 5.73 -8.99
CA ILE A 5 5.95 4.86 -9.55
C ILE A 5 6.21 3.41 -9.15
N ASN A 6 5.15 2.74 -8.69
CA ASN A 6 5.17 1.31 -8.41
C ASN A 6 4.85 0.54 -9.70
N PHE A 7 5.78 -0.29 -10.16
CA PHE A 7 5.65 -1.08 -11.37
C PHE A 7 5.70 -2.58 -11.05
N HIS A 8 4.83 -3.35 -11.69
CA HIS A 8 4.96 -4.80 -11.80
C HIS A 8 5.08 -5.16 -13.28
N ALA A 9 6.12 -5.89 -13.67
CA ALA A 9 6.34 -6.27 -15.06
C ALA A 9 6.42 -7.78 -15.22
N THR A 10 5.87 -8.29 -16.30
CA THR A 10 6.12 -9.63 -16.86
C THR A 10 6.89 -9.48 -18.16
N LYS A 11 7.17 -10.59 -18.87
CA LYS A 11 7.80 -10.52 -20.19
C LYS A 11 6.95 -9.73 -21.22
N ASP A 12 5.63 -9.72 -21.04
CA ASP A 12 4.66 -9.20 -22.02
C ASP A 12 3.90 -7.96 -21.53
N LEU A 13 3.82 -7.74 -20.21
CA LEU A 13 2.98 -6.72 -19.61
C LEU A 13 3.71 -5.87 -18.58
N VAL A 14 3.32 -4.61 -18.45
CA VAL A 14 3.70 -3.71 -17.35
C VAL A 14 2.43 -3.18 -16.70
N LEU A 15 2.35 -3.25 -15.38
CA LEU A 15 1.29 -2.67 -14.57
C LEU A 15 1.86 -1.52 -13.76
N PHE A 16 1.18 -0.38 -13.75
CA PHE A 16 1.51 0.71 -12.85
C PHE A 16 0.30 1.48 -12.38
N ASN A 17 0.42 2.04 -11.17
CA ASN A 17 -0.61 2.90 -10.60
C ASN A 17 -0.42 4.32 -11.15
N TYR A 18 -1.37 4.82 -11.94
CA TYR A 18 -1.23 6.14 -12.56
C TYR A 18 -1.44 7.29 -11.56
N LYS A 19 -2.07 7.05 -10.41
CA LYS A 19 -2.20 8.08 -9.35
C LYS A 19 -0.87 8.41 -8.66
N SER A 20 0.15 7.56 -8.84
CA SER A 20 1.51 7.82 -8.35
C SER A 20 2.31 8.79 -9.24
N ILE A 21 1.71 9.28 -10.33
CA ILE A 21 2.31 10.20 -11.30
C ILE A 21 1.61 11.55 -11.18
N ASP A 22 2.38 12.62 -11.07
CA ASP A 22 1.87 14.00 -11.03
C ASP A 22 1.63 14.55 -12.45
N LYS A 23 0.96 13.74 -13.30
CA LYS A 23 0.58 14.09 -14.68
C LYS A 23 -0.81 13.54 -14.99
N PRO A 24 -1.62 14.22 -15.82
CA PRO A 24 -2.90 13.69 -16.28
C PRO A 24 -2.74 12.32 -16.95
N VAL A 25 -3.66 11.39 -16.65
CA VAL A 25 -3.56 10.02 -17.16
C VAL A 25 -3.58 9.98 -18.69
N GLU A 26 -4.31 10.87 -19.34
CA GLU A 26 -4.36 10.98 -20.80
C GLU A 26 -3.01 11.36 -21.41
N GLU A 27 -2.26 12.25 -20.75
CA GLU A 27 -0.92 12.67 -21.20
C GLU A 27 0.06 11.51 -21.08
N VAL A 28 0.07 10.87 -19.91
CA VAL A 28 0.85 9.66 -19.63
C VAL A 28 0.60 8.58 -20.69
N MET A 29 -0.68 8.32 -20.99
CA MET A 29 -1.08 7.31 -21.97
C MET A 29 -0.65 7.68 -23.39
N GLY A 30 -0.78 8.95 -23.78
CA GLY A 30 -0.33 9.43 -25.08
C GLY A 30 1.18 9.30 -25.29
N SER A 31 1.99 9.54 -24.25
CA SER A 31 3.45 9.35 -24.31
C SER A 31 3.83 7.87 -24.45
N LEU A 32 3.13 6.98 -23.76
CA LEU A 32 3.39 5.53 -23.80
C LEU A 32 2.99 4.91 -25.14
N GLU A 33 1.84 5.32 -25.70
CA GLU A 33 1.39 4.87 -27.02
C GLU A 33 2.37 5.25 -28.14
N LYS A 34 2.99 6.45 -28.07
CA LYS A 34 4.04 6.87 -29.02
C LYS A 34 5.30 5.99 -28.98
N LEU A 35 5.55 5.33 -27.86
CA LEU A 35 6.65 4.37 -27.69
C LEU A 35 6.25 2.94 -28.05
N GLY A 36 5.06 2.75 -28.62
CA GLY A 36 4.56 1.46 -29.07
C GLY A 36 3.87 0.63 -27.98
N PHE A 37 3.83 1.09 -26.73
CA PHE A 37 3.11 0.38 -25.67
C PHE A 37 1.62 0.35 -25.98
N LYS A 38 1.02 -0.85 -25.87
CA LYS A 38 -0.42 -1.00 -26.01
C LYS A 38 -1.07 -0.82 -24.65
N ALA A 39 -1.60 0.37 -24.40
CA ALA A 39 -2.09 0.73 -23.08
C ALA A 39 -3.61 0.44 -22.92
N ILE A 40 -3.98 -0.32 -21.89
CA ILE A 40 -5.37 -0.49 -21.47
C ILE A 40 -5.71 0.64 -20.52
N ARG A 41 -6.64 1.50 -20.94
CA ARG A 41 -7.08 2.66 -20.15
C ARG A 41 -7.73 2.21 -18.84
N PRO A 42 -7.54 2.98 -17.75
CA PRO A 42 -8.21 2.69 -16.49
C PRO A 42 -9.72 2.62 -16.68
N GLY A 43 -10.36 1.58 -16.15
CA GLY A 43 -11.81 1.38 -16.25
C GLY A 43 -12.31 0.82 -17.60
N ARG A 44 -11.44 0.59 -18.59
CA ARG A 44 -11.80 -0.09 -19.85
C ARG A 44 -11.30 -1.54 -19.82
N SER A 45 -12.17 -2.47 -19.46
CA SER A 45 -11.84 -3.91 -19.42
C SER A 45 -11.72 -4.48 -20.84
N ILE A 46 -10.63 -5.21 -21.11
CA ILE A 46 -10.59 -6.22 -22.18
C ILE A 46 -10.31 -7.61 -21.58
N LEU A 47 -9.54 -7.70 -20.49
CA LEU A 47 -9.40 -8.87 -19.61
C LEU A 47 -9.07 -8.38 -18.18
N PRO A 48 -9.41 -9.14 -17.11
CA PRO A 48 -9.08 -8.76 -15.74
C PRO A 48 -7.56 -8.72 -15.58
N VAL A 49 -7.03 -7.53 -15.35
CA VAL A 49 -5.66 -7.33 -14.88
C VAL A 49 -5.60 -7.95 -13.49
N PRO A 50 -4.87 -9.06 -13.25
CA PRO A 50 -4.86 -9.64 -11.94
C PRO A 50 -3.91 -8.79 -11.09
N PHE A 51 -4.44 -7.84 -10.33
CA PHE A 51 -3.96 -7.75 -8.96
C PHE A 51 -4.13 -9.16 -8.39
N ASN A 52 -3.05 -9.91 -8.32
CA ASN A 52 -3.08 -11.22 -7.70
C ASN A 52 -2.98 -10.99 -6.20
N PRO A 53 -4.09 -11.11 -5.44
CA PRO A 53 -4.08 -10.84 -4.00
C PRO A 53 -3.10 -11.76 -3.28
N VAL A 54 -2.84 -12.96 -3.82
CA VAL A 54 -1.88 -13.91 -3.28
C VAL A 54 -0.45 -13.35 -3.39
N GLN A 55 -0.05 -12.82 -4.55
CA GLN A 55 1.30 -12.26 -4.74
C GLN A 55 1.53 -11.00 -3.89
N ALA A 56 0.53 -10.11 -3.84
CA ALA A 56 0.59 -8.92 -3.01
C ALA A 56 0.67 -9.26 -1.51
N ASN A 57 -0.09 -10.26 -1.06
CA ASN A 57 -0.04 -10.74 0.32
C ASN A 57 1.31 -11.38 0.66
N ILE A 58 1.89 -12.17 -0.26
CA ILE A 58 3.23 -12.75 -0.07
C ILE A 58 4.26 -11.64 0.08
N LEU A 59 4.26 -10.64 -0.80
CA LEU A 59 5.22 -9.53 -0.73
C LEU A 59 5.04 -8.68 0.53
N LEU A 60 3.79 -8.42 0.93
CA LEU A 60 3.48 -7.74 2.18
C LEU A 60 3.99 -8.54 3.38
N ALA A 61 3.78 -9.86 3.40
CA ALA A 61 4.25 -10.75 4.46
C ALA A 61 5.77 -10.75 4.56
N MET A 62 6.47 -10.86 3.43
CA MET A 62 7.93 -10.80 3.38
C MET A 62 8.47 -9.47 3.92
N ASN A 63 7.89 -8.34 3.48
CA ASN A 63 8.31 -7.01 3.93
C ASN A 63 8.08 -6.81 5.44
N LEU A 64 6.92 -7.26 5.94
CA LEU A 64 6.59 -7.18 7.36
C LEU A 64 7.49 -8.08 8.21
N GLN A 65 7.80 -9.28 7.75
CA GLN A 65 8.69 -10.21 8.44
C GLN A 65 10.12 -9.69 8.49
N ALA A 66 10.64 -9.18 7.36
CA ALA A 66 11.95 -8.54 7.31
C ALA A 66 12.02 -7.34 8.26
N ALA A 67 10.96 -6.53 8.32
CA ALA A 67 10.91 -5.41 9.24
C ALA A 67 10.85 -5.83 10.71
N LEU A 68 10.12 -6.89 11.06
CA LEU A 68 10.13 -7.41 12.43
C LEU A 68 11.53 -7.89 12.87
N LEU A 69 12.28 -8.54 11.98
CA LEU A 69 13.67 -8.95 12.24
C LEU A 69 14.59 -7.75 12.50
N LEU A 70 14.29 -6.60 11.89
CA LEU A 70 15.05 -5.36 12.01
C LEU A 70 14.36 -4.34 12.92
N SER A 71 13.39 -4.76 13.73
CA SER A 71 12.49 -3.87 14.47
C SER A 71 13.22 -2.83 15.33
N GLY A 72 14.34 -3.22 15.96
CA GLY A 72 15.19 -2.34 16.77
C GLY A 72 15.87 -1.20 15.99
N GLN A 73 15.82 -1.20 14.65
CA GLN A 73 16.38 -0.14 13.81
C GLN A 73 15.36 0.97 13.50
N TYR A 74 14.07 0.75 13.73
CA TYR A 74 13.02 1.71 13.38
C TYR A 74 12.61 2.55 14.59
N GLN A 75 12.61 3.87 14.42
CA GLN A 75 12.23 4.80 15.48
C GLN A 75 10.80 5.29 15.31
N TYR A 76 10.05 5.32 16.41
CA TYR A 76 8.73 5.94 16.40
C TYR A 76 8.85 7.47 16.52
N ARG A 77 8.15 8.20 15.64
CA ARG A 77 7.87 9.63 15.85
C ARG A 77 6.51 10.02 15.29
N ARG A 78 5.65 10.55 16.16
CA ARG A 78 4.31 11.03 15.77
C ARG A 78 4.45 12.09 14.67
N GLY A 79 3.75 11.90 13.55
CA GLY A 79 3.80 12.82 12.42
C GLY A 79 5.05 12.64 11.54
N ALA A 80 5.76 11.51 11.60
CA ALA A 80 6.87 11.21 10.71
C ALA A 80 6.48 11.36 9.23
N LYS A 81 7.28 12.06 8.43
CA LYS A 81 6.98 12.25 7.02
C LYS A 81 7.23 10.95 6.25
N PRO A 82 6.52 10.70 5.13
CA PRO A 82 6.77 9.52 4.30
C PRO A 82 8.21 9.40 3.79
N SER A 83 8.93 10.52 3.67
CA SER A 83 10.33 10.58 3.25
C SER A 83 11.31 10.06 4.30
N GLU A 84 10.87 9.87 5.55
CA GLU A 84 11.72 9.44 6.67
C GLU A 84 11.60 7.94 6.93
N ALA A 85 10.64 7.27 6.29
CA ALA A 85 10.50 5.82 6.31
C ALA A 85 11.62 5.16 5.48
N PRO A 86 12.15 3.99 5.90
CA PRO A 86 11.67 3.20 7.04
C PRO A 86 12.27 3.59 8.40
N LEU A 87 13.34 4.40 8.45
CA LEU A 87 14.09 4.64 9.69
C LEU A 87 13.28 5.36 10.78
N CYS A 88 12.36 6.24 10.39
CA CYS A 88 11.48 6.95 11.31
C CYS A 88 10.03 6.92 10.82
N MET A 89 9.12 6.38 11.62
CA MET A 89 7.71 6.17 11.26
C MET A 89 6.76 6.45 12.44
N ASP A 90 5.51 6.79 12.16
CA ASP A 90 4.38 6.55 13.09
C ASP A 90 3.49 5.41 12.59
N CYS A 91 2.41 5.12 13.31
CA CYS A 91 1.49 4.04 12.95
C CYS A 91 0.98 4.15 11.51
N SER A 92 0.46 5.30 11.12
CA SER A 92 -0.10 5.51 9.77
C SER A 92 0.96 5.59 8.67
N SER A 93 2.13 6.20 8.92
CA SER A 93 3.22 6.21 7.92
C SER A 93 3.87 4.84 7.77
N MET A 94 3.86 4.01 8.81
CA MET A 94 4.28 2.60 8.75
C MET A 94 3.35 1.81 7.84
N VAL A 95 2.02 1.92 8.01
CA VAL A 95 1.07 1.27 7.09
C VAL A 95 1.31 1.75 5.67
N GLN A 96 1.43 3.07 5.46
CA GLN A 96 1.68 3.64 4.14
C GLN A 96 2.97 3.11 3.51
N TYR A 97 4.04 2.96 4.28
CA TYR A 97 5.31 2.41 3.79
C TYR A 97 5.16 0.97 3.30
N PHE A 98 4.53 0.08 4.09
CA PHE A 98 4.36 -1.32 3.70
C PHE A 98 3.42 -1.51 2.51
N TYR A 99 2.31 -0.77 2.45
CA TYR A 99 1.40 -0.83 1.31
C TYR A 99 2.04 -0.27 0.04
N ARG A 100 2.83 0.81 0.14
CA ARG A 100 3.63 1.30 -0.99
C ARG A 100 4.61 0.24 -1.48
N GLY A 101 5.21 -0.53 -0.58
CA GLY A 101 6.12 -1.63 -0.91
C GLY A 101 5.48 -2.76 -1.73
N ILE A 102 4.15 -2.87 -1.74
CA ILE A 102 3.38 -3.79 -2.60
C ILE A 102 2.66 -3.08 -3.75
N GLY A 103 2.99 -1.82 -3.99
CA GLY A 103 2.42 -1.01 -5.06
C GLY A 103 1.06 -0.37 -4.75
N VAL A 104 0.57 -0.48 -3.52
CA VAL A 104 -0.71 0.11 -3.11
C VAL A 104 -0.47 1.46 -2.44
N GLU A 105 -0.94 2.52 -3.07
CA GLU A 105 -0.86 3.86 -2.47
C GLU A 105 -2.07 4.09 -1.55
N ILE A 106 -1.78 4.51 -0.32
CA ILE A 106 -2.80 4.85 0.66
C ILE A 106 -2.52 6.23 1.28
N PRO A 107 -3.56 6.91 1.78
CA PRO A 107 -3.41 8.22 2.44
C PRO A 107 -2.45 8.21 3.61
N ARG A 108 -1.96 9.40 3.99
CA ARG A 108 -0.99 9.55 5.06
C ARG A 108 -1.63 9.37 6.43
N LEU A 109 -2.89 9.76 6.62
CA LEU A 109 -3.53 9.75 7.93
C LEU A 109 -4.30 8.45 8.16
N SER A 110 -4.28 7.95 9.40
CA SER A 110 -5.04 6.75 9.77
C SER A 110 -6.55 6.90 9.57
N ILE A 111 -7.08 8.12 9.73
CA ILE A 111 -8.50 8.41 9.50
C ILE A 111 -8.85 8.23 8.01
N GLU A 112 -8.10 8.86 7.12
CA GLU A 112 -8.24 8.73 5.67
C GLU A 112 -8.02 7.27 5.20
N GLN A 113 -7.07 6.54 5.81
CA GLN A 113 -6.86 5.11 5.55
C GLN A 113 -8.10 4.26 5.89
N SER A 114 -8.84 4.62 6.93
CA SER A 114 -10.08 3.94 7.32
C SER A 114 -11.24 4.25 6.36
N GLU A 115 -11.25 5.42 5.74
CA GLU A 115 -12.31 5.88 4.83
C GLU A 115 -12.18 5.27 3.44
N ILE A 116 -10.96 5.07 2.95
CA ILE A 116 -10.73 4.43 1.64
C ILE A 116 -10.90 2.90 1.67
N SER A 117 -11.10 2.32 2.85
CA SER A 117 -11.14 0.87 3.06
C SER A 117 -12.54 0.36 3.39
N LYS A 118 -12.80 -0.91 3.06
CA LYS A 118 -14.08 -1.57 3.30
C LYS A 118 -14.13 -2.16 4.70
N GLU A 119 -15.20 -1.96 5.44
CA GLU A 119 -15.38 -2.56 6.76
C GLU A 119 -15.42 -4.10 6.72
N VAL A 120 -14.82 -4.72 7.74
CA VAL A 120 -14.69 -6.17 7.90
C VAL A 120 -15.01 -6.53 9.36
N SER A 121 -15.80 -7.59 9.55
CA SER A 121 -16.09 -8.11 10.88
C SER A 121 -14.86 -8.78 11.51
N VAL A 122 -14.79 -8.85 12.84
CA VAL A 122 -13.64 -9.49 13.53
C VAL A 122 -13.46 -10.96 13.11
N SER A 123 -14.57 -11.67 12.86
CA SER A 123 -14.55 -13.06 12.38
C SER A 123 -14.08 -13.24 10.93
N GLU A 124 -14.14 -12.18 10.12
CA GLU A 124 -13.72 -12.19 8.71
C GLU A 124 -12.36 -11.50 8.50
N ALA A 125 -11.71 -11.09 9.59
CA ALA A 125 -10.40 -10.46 9.57
C ALA A 125 -9.37 -11.41 8.97
N GLN A 126 -8.56 -10.89 8.06
CA GLN A 126 -7.54 -11.65 7.34
C GLN A 126 -6.21 -10.89 7.34
N PHE A 127 -5.14 -11.61 6.99
CA PHE A 127 -3.84 -11.01 6.73
C PHE A 127 -3.97 -9.81 5.77
N GLY A 128 -3.35 -8.69 6.14
CA GLY A 128 -3.38 -7.46 5.34
C GLY A 128 -4.65 -6.62 5.51
N ASP A 129 -5.52 -6.93 6.47
CA ASP A 129 -6.52 -5.96 6.93
C ASP A 129 -5.88 -4.91 7.84
N LEU A 130 -6.46 -3.71 7.88
CA LEU A 130 -6.10 -2.65 8.80
C LEU A 130 -7.02 -2.69 10.01
N ILE A 131 -6.46 -2.55 11.20
CA ILE A 131 -7.22 -2.50 12.45
C ILE A 131 -7.00 -1.18 13.17
N PHE A 132 -8.09 -0.53 13.57
CA PHE A 132 -8.08 0.84 14.06
C PHE A 132 -8.51 0.94 15.51
N LYS A 133 -7.94 1.94 16.20
CA LYS A 133 -8.31 2.32 17.56
C LYS A 133 -8.30 3.82 17.80
N SER A 134 -9.02 4.26 18.82
CA SER A 134 -8.75 5.55 19.46
C SER A 134 -7.42 5.53 20.22
N GLY A 135 -6.79 6.69 20.31
CA GLY A 135 -5.53 6.97 20.98
C GLY A 135 -5.67 8.12 21.98
N LYS A 136 -4.53 8.63 22.45
CA LYS A 136 -4.51 9.81 23.35
C LYS A 136 -4.82 11.12 22.61
N LYS A 137 -4.63 11.14 21.29
CA LYS A 137 -4.84 12.30 20.41
C LYS A 137 -5.42 11.80 19.10
N ASP A 138 -6.73 11.68 19.08
CA ASP A 138 -7.48 11.23 17.91
C ASP A 138 -7.51 12.31 16.84
N ARG A 139 -7.66 11.86 15.60
CA ARG A 139 -8.13 12.68 14.50
C ARG A 139 -9.51 12.19 14.10
N PHE A 140 -10.39 13.14 13.85
CA PHE A 140 -11.76 12.92 13.40
C PHE A 140 -12.06 13.96 12.33
N GLU A 141 -12.90 13.61 11.37
CA GLU A 141 -13.43 14.60 10.43
C GLU A 141 -14.59 15.36 11.08
N ASN A 142 -15.70 14.64 11.33
CA ASN A 142 -16.97 15.24 11.74
C ASN A 142 -17.46 14.74 13.10
N ASP A 143 -17.07 13.53 13.52
CA ASP A 143 -17.50 12.92 14.78
C ASP A 143 -16.29 12.61 15.69
N PRO A 144 -16.10 13.34 16.79
CA PRO A 144 -15.09 13.05 17.80
C PRO A 144 -15.19 11.62 18.38
N GLY A 145 -16.39 11.03 18.44
CA GLY A 145 -16.63 9.67 18.91
C GLY A 145 -16.02 8.61 17.98
N ALA A 146 -16.02 8.88 16.68
CA ALA A 146 -15.41 8.07 15.63
C ALA A 146 -13.90 8.31 15.45
N GLY A 147 -13.29 9.16 16.28
CA GLY A 147 -11.88 9.52 16.18
C GLY A 147 -10.93 8.31 16.14
N ILE A 148 -9.95 8.38 15.25
CA ILE A 148 -8.90 7.37 15.09
C ILE A 148 -7.57 7.97 15.56
N GLY A 149 -6.92 7.25 16.48
CA GLY A 149 -5.62 7.63 17.04
C GLY A 149 -4.53 6.58 16.83
N HIS A 150 -4.87 5.39 16.36
CA HIS A 150 -3.92 4.31 16.09
C HIS A 150 -4.39 3.36 15.00
N VAL A 151 -3.45 2.80 14.26
CA VAL A 151 -3.67 1.79 13.23
C VAL A 151 -2.57 0.72 13.28
N GLY A 152 -2.93 -0.52 12.91
CA GLY A 152 -1.99 -1.61 12.67
C GLY A 152 -2.42 -2.47 11.48
N ILE A 153 -1.55 -3.39 11.09
CA ILE A 153 -1.81 -4.35 10.01
C ILE A 153 -2.05 -5.73 10.65
N VAL A 154 -3.18 -6.35 10.35
CA VAL A 154 -3.52 -7.71 10.76
C VAL A 154 -2.57 -8.68 10.06
N VAL A 155 -1.97 -9.57 10.83
CA VAL A 155 -1.07 -10.64 10.36
C VAL A 155 -1.41 -11.95 11.05
N GLU A 156 -0.76 -13.04 10.62
CA GLU A 156 -0.86 -14.34 11.27
C GLU A 156 0.44 -14.68 12.00
N SER A 157 0.33 -15.01 13.29
CA SER A 157 1.43 -15.51 14.12
C SER A 157 0.84 -16.35 15.26
N ASN A 158 0.69 -17.67 15.05
CA ASN A 158 0.00 -18.59 15.97
C ASN A 158 -1.43 -18.12 16.33
N GLY A 159 -2.16 -17.62 15.33
CA GLY A 159 -3.43 -16.90 15.47
C GLY A 159 -3.33 -15.49 14.87
N LEU A 160 -4.45 -14.74 14.86
CA LEU A 160 -4.45 -13.37 14.36
C LEU A 160 -3.71 -12.44 15.33
N SER A 161 -2.72 -11.75 14.79
CA SER A 161 -1.90 -10.75 15.46
C SER A 161 -1.94 -9.44 14.68
N VAL A 162 -1.31 -8.40 15.22
CA VAL A 162 -1.25 -7.07 14.62
C VAL A 162 0.17 -6.57 14.70
N ILE A 163 0.74 -6.21 13.55
CA ILE A 163 1.97 -5.42 13.49
C ILE A 163 1.59 -3.95 13.58
N HIS A 164 2.21 -3.23 14.50
CA HIS A 164 1.99 -1.80 14.66
C HIS A 164 3.25 -1.08 15.15
N MET A 165 3.28 0.24 14.96
CA MET A 165 4.38 1.09 15.42
C MET A 165 3.95 1.87 16.66
N THR A 166 4.61 1.68 17.80
CA THR A 166 4.28 2.34 19.07
C THR A 166 5.42 3.23 19.58
N PRO A 167 5.14 4.27 20.38
CA PRO A 167 6.18 5.10 20.98
C PRO A 167 7.13 4.32 21.91
N SER A 168 6.64 3.30 22.58
CA SER A 168 7.37 2.57 23.62
C SER A 168 8.18 1.39 23.07
N GLU A 169 7.66 0.69 22.06
CA GLU A 169 8.23 -0.57 21.58
C GLU A 169 8.75 -0.47 20.14
N GLY A 170 8.56 0.67 19.47
CA GLY A 170 8.85 0.78 18.04
C GLY A 170 7.93 -0.13 17.23
N LEU A 171 8.47 -0.83 16.22
CA LEU A 171 7.73 -1.78 15.42
C LEU A 171 7.59 -3.10 16.17
N CYS A 172 6.37 -3.47 16.57
CA CYS A 172 6.14 -4.66 17.38
C CYS A 172 4.88 -5.43 16.95
N LEU A 173 4.77 -6.66 17.47
CA LEU A 173 3.60 -7.52 17.35
C LEU A 173 2.74 -7.44 18.61
N ALA A 174 1.43 -7.49 18.42
CA ALA A 174 0.46 -7.64 19.50
C ALA A 174 -0.62 -8.65 19.10
N PRO A 175 -1.24 -9.37 20.06
CA PRO A 175 -2.42 -10.17 19.75
C PRO A 175 -3.57 -9.27 19.26
N LEU A 176 -4.42 -9.79 18.36
CA LEU A 176 -5.59 -9.05 17.86
C LEU A 176 -6.49 -8.55 19.01
N SER A 177 -6.57 -9.31 20.10
CA SER A 177 -7.40 -8.97 21.27
C SER A 177 -6.97 -7.68 21.97
N ARG A 178 -5.67 -7.33 21.91
CA ARG A 178 -5.16 -6.01 22.36
C ARG A 178 -5.83 -4.86 21.59
N PHE A 179 -6.40 -5.13 20.41
CA PHE A 179 -7.19 -4.19 19.63
C PHE A 179 -8.72 -4.38 19.73
N THR A 180 -9.23 -5.57 20.04
CA THR A 180 -10.69 -5.80 19.99
C THR A 180 -11.38 -5.82 21.35
N GLU A 181 -10.68 -6.14 22.44
CA GLU A 181 -11.31 -6.31 23.78
C GLU A 181 -11.87 -5.00 24.35
N ASP A 182 -11.14 -3.90 24.21
CA ASP A 182 -11.62 -2.58 24.62
C ASP A 182 -12.54 -1.99 23.54
N VAL A 183 -13.81 -2.35 23.62
CA VAL A 183 -14.88 -1.91 22.71
C VAL A 183 -15.05 -0.39 22.66
N ARG A 184 -14.67 0.34 23.71
CA ARG A 184 -14.77 1.82 23.72
C ARG A 184 -13.70 2.44 22.83
N ARG A 185 -12.57 1.75 22.66
CA ARG A 185 -11.44 2.20 21.84
C ARG A 185 -11.35 1.55 20.49
N PHE A 186 -11.98 0.40 20.28
CA PHE A 186 -12.03 -0.25 18.98
C PHE A 186 -12.73 0.64 17.94
N ARG A 187 -12.17 0.73 16.74
CA ARG A 187 -12.71 1.53 15.62
C ARG A 187 -12.90 0.71 14.34
N GLY A 188 -12.96 -0.61 14.49
CA GLY A 188 -13.21 -1.52 13.38
C GLY A 188 -11.95 -2.09 12.73
N ILE A 189 -12.18 -3.10 11.90
CA ILE A 189 -11.21 -3.69 10.98
C ILE A 189 -11.67 -3.31 9.57
N ARG A 190 -10.73 -2.99 8.70
CA ARG A 190 -11.02 -2.57 7.33
C ARG A 190 -10.05 -3.20 6.34
N ARG A 191 -10.55 -3.63 5.19
CA ARG A 191 -9.77 -4.18 4.09
C ARG A 191 -9.51 -3.13 3.04
N ILE A 192 -8.26 -2.95 2.69
CA ILE A 192 -7.89 -2.18 1.49
C ILE A 192 -8.23 -3.05 0.29
N VAL A 193 -9.14 -2.55 -0.56
CA VAL A 193 -9.51 -3.20 -1.82
C VAL A 193 -8.87 -2.38 -2.94
N PRO A 194 -7.78 -2.85 -3.56
CA PRO A 194 -7.17 -2.15 -4.69
C PRO A 194 -8.21 -1.98 -5.78
N ARG A 195 -8.45 -0.74 -6.20
CA ARG A 195 -9.37 -0.46 -7.31
C ARG A 195 -8.60 -0.66 -8.60
N LEU A 196 -8.91 -1.71 -9.35
CA LEU A 196 -8.31 -1.95 -10.68
C LEU A 196 -8.48 -0.75 -11.63
N SER A 197 -9.48 0.11 -11.41
CA SER A 197 -9.67 1.38 -12.13
C SER A 197 -8.58 2.43 -11.87
N GLU A 198 -7.64 2.17 -10.96
CA GLU A 198 -6.52 3.05 -10.62
C GLU A 198 -5.20 2.58 -11.25
N TRP A 199 -5.23 1.47 -11.98
CA TRP A 199 -4.07 0.84 -12.59
C TRP A 199 -4.14 0.92 -14.12
N VAL A 200 -3.00 1.15 -14.74
CA VAL A 200 -2.80 1.07 -16.19
C VAL A 200 -2.04 -0.22 -16.49
N VAL A 201 -2.45 -0.90 -17.56
CA VAL A 201 -1.71 -2.05 -18.11
C VAL A 201 -1.16 -1.69 -19.46
N LEU A 202 0.13 -1.96 -19.65
CA LEU A 202 0.82 -1.77 -20.90
C LEU A 202 1.23 -3.12 -21.46
N GLY A 203 0.79 -3.42 -22.68
CA GLY A 203 1.41 -4.44 -23.51
C GLY A 203 2.78 -3.96 -23.98
N ILE A 204 3.79 -4.78 -23.72
CA ILE A 204 5.17 -4.52 -24.12
C ILE A 204 5.34 -4.75 -25.63
N PRO A 205 5.90 -3.77 -26.38
CA PRO A 205 6.29 -3.94 -27.78
C PRO A 205 7.22 -5.13 -27.99
N GLU A 206 7.05 -5.87 -29.09
CA GLU A 206 7.82 -7.09 -29.41
C GLU A 206 9.34 -6.86 -29.31
N ASP A 207 9.81 -5.73 -29.84
CA ASP A 207 11.19 -5.26 -29.85
C ASP A 207 11.77 -4.94 -28.47
N LEU A 208 10.90 -4.77 -27.46
CA LEU A 208 11.29 -4.51 -26.09
C LEU A 208 11.19 -5.73 -25.17
N ARG A 209 10.58 -6.85 -25.61
CA ARG A 209 10.36 -8.03 -24.74
C ARG A 209 11.66 -8.69 -24.30
N GLU A 210 12.68 -8.76 -25.16
CA GLU A 210 13.99 -9.33 -24.79
C GLU A 210 14.75 -8.45 -23.78
N VAL A 211 14.68 -7.13 -23.91
CA VAL A 211 15.33 -6.17 -23.00
C VAL A 211 14.70 -6.21 -21.59
N ILE A 212 13.42 -6.57 -21.52
CA ILE A 212 12.60 -6.49 -20.31
C ILE A 212 12.71 -7.74 -19.42
N THR A 213 13.15 -8.87 -19.97
CA THR A 213 13.29 -10.12 -19.19
C THR A 213 14.45 -10.12 -18.18
N HIS A 214 15.38 -9.15 -18.24
CA HIS A 214 16.64 -9.24 -17.48
C HIS A 214 16.99 -8.06 -16.57
N THR A 215 16.23 -6.97 -16.49
CA THR A 215 16.66 -5.80 -15.68
C THR A 215 15.53 -4.84 -15.29
N ASN A 216 15.81 -3.99 -14.29
CA ASN A 216 15.06 -2.77 -13.89
C ASN A 216 14.84 -1.73 -15.03
N SER A 217 15.10 -2.09 -16.29
CA SER A 217 15.06 -1.24 -17.49
C SER A 217 13.65 -0.84 -17.91
N VAL A 218 12.64 -1.65 -17.58
CA VAL A 218 11.22 -1.29 -17.79
C VAL A 218 10.88 0.00 -17.06
N LYS A 219 11.22 0.02 -15.76
CA LYS A 219 10.99 1.17 -14.89
C LYS A 219 11.72 2.38 -15.44
N TRP A 220 12.96 2.23 -15.87
CA TRP A 220 13.76 3.34 -16.39
C TRP A 220 13.16 3.93 -17.67
N ARG A 221 12.83 3.12 -18.68
CA ARG A 221 12.27 3.59 -19.96
C ARG A 221 10.88 4.20 -19.82
N VAL A 222 10.01 3.61 -19.00
CA VAL A 222 8.70 4.20 -18.71
C VAL A 222 8.90 5.53 -18.00
N LEU A 223 9.77 5.61 -16.97
CA LEU A 223 10.05 6.88 -16.29
C LEU A 223 10.60 7.95 -17.24
N THR A 224 11.55 7.63 -18.12
CA THR A 224 12.09 8.61 -19.10
C THR A 224 11.03 9.12 -20.06
N SER A 225 10.01 8.30 -20.37
CA SER A 225 8.90 8.72 -21.23
C SER A 225 7.88 9.63 -20.54
N LEU A 226 7.92 9.65 -19.20
CA LEU A 226 7.01 10.39 -18.34
C LEU A 226 7.63 11.67 -17.79
N GLU A 227 8.93 11.91 -17.95
CA GLU A 227 9.57 13.22 -17.70
C GLU A 227 9.27 14.18 -18.85
#